data_AF-A0A5C6DSN1-F1
#
_entry.id   AF-A0A5C6DSN1-F1
#
_cell.length_a   1.000
_cell.length_b   1.000
_cell.length_c   1.000
_cell.angle_alpha   90.00
_cell.angle_beta   90.00
_cell.angle_gamma   90.00
#
_symmetry.space_group_name_H-M   'P 1'
#
loop_
_entity.id
_entity.type
_entity.pdbx_description
1 polymer ?
#
loop_
_entity_poly.entity_id
_entity_poly.type
_entity_poly.pdbx_seq_one_letter_code
_entity_poly.pdbx_strand_id
1 'polypeptide(L)'
;MNLFVDVISDVICPWCYIGKRRLEKAIAAIDGQHDVQVHWHPFQLNPTMPKEGISRKEYRTRKFGSWERSLELDAKVIAVGESEGIRFNFYRAEKTPNTVDDHRLIWLAGQNVLIWRRGESSPC
;
A
#
# COMPACT_ATOMS: atom_id res chain seq x y z
N MET A 1 17.36 13.60 17.90
CA MET A 1 17.22 14.25 16.58
C MET A 1 16.03 13.63 15.87
N ASN A 2 15.14 14.44 15.30
CA ASN A 2 13.94 13.93 14.62
C ASN A 2 14.30 13.53 13.19
N LEU A 3 13.82 12.37 12.77
CA LEU A 3 13.95 11.87 11.41
C LEU A 3 12.56 11.85 10.77
N PHE A 4 12.38 12.67 9.74
CA PHE A 4 11.16 12.69 8.94
C PHE A 4 11.33 11.78 7.72
N VAL A 5 10.38 10.89 7.49
CA VAL A 5 10.40 9.95 6.37
C VAL A 5 9.10 10.10 5.58
N ASP A 6 9.20 10.67 4.38
CA ASP A 6 8.09 10.76 3.44
C ASP A 6 8.03 9.48 2.58
N VAL A 7 6.90 8.78 2.65
CA VAL A 7 6.67 7.54 1.92
C VAL A 7 5.58 7.76 0.88
N ILE A 8 5.96 7.65 -0.39
CA ILE A 8 5.03 7.73 -1.53
C ILE A 8 4.56 6.31 -1.85
N SER A 9 3.25 6.06 -1.74
CA SER A 9 2.71 4.70 -1.79
C SER A 9 1.35 4.63 -2.48
N ASP A 10 1.12 3.53 -3.20
CA ASP A 10 -0.20 3.15 -3.73
C ASP A 10 -0.69 1.87 -3.04
N VAL A 11 -1.96 1.82 -2.66
CA VAL A 11 -2.55 0.70 -1.90
C VAL A 11 -2.60 -0.60 -2.69
N ILE A 12 -2.68 -0.51 -4.02
CA ILE A 12 -2.70 -1.68 -4.91
C ILE A 12 -1.31 -2.25 -5.15
N CYS A 13 -0.25 -1.53 -4.78
CA CYS A 13 1.13 -1.93 -5.05
C CYS A 13 1.61 -2.94 -4.00
N PRO A 14 1.89 -4.20 -4.37
CA PRO A 14 2.35 -5.17 -3.38
C PRO A 14 3.77 -4.86 -2.86
N TRP A 15 4.60 -4.21 -3.69
CA TRP A 15 5.93 -3.77 -3.26
C TRP A 15 5.87 -2.63 -2.25
N CYS A 16 4.86 -1.76 -2.31
CA CYS A 16 4.64 -0.77 -1.26
C CYS A 16 4.32 -1.44 0.07
N TYR A 17 3.56 -2.54 0.08
CA TYR A 17 3.27 -3.28 1.32
C TYR A 17 4.50 -3.99 1.88
N ILE A 18 5.31 -4.62 1.02
CA ILE A 18 6.61 -5.20 1.39
C ILE A 18 7.54 -4.10 1.97
N GLY A 19 7.62 -2.96 1.28
CA GLY A 19 8.41 -1.80 1.72
C GLY A 19 7.96 -1.28 3.08
N LYS A 20 6.65 -1.21 3.34
CA LYS A 20 6.10 -0.85 4.65
C LYS A 20 6.60 -1.79 5.76
N ARG A 21 6.56 -3.10 5.56
CA ARG A 21 7.07 -4.08 6.55
C ARG A 21 8.56 -3.92 6.82
N ARG A 22 9.35 -3.67 5.78
CA ARG A 22 10.79 -3.43 5.91
C ARG A 22 11.09 -2.13 6.64
N LEU A 23 10.34 -1.06 6.34
CA LEU A 23 10.47 0.22 7.03
C LEU A 23 10.12 0.07 8.52
N GLU A 24 9.03 -0.62 8.85
CA GLU A 24 8.67 -0.93 10.24
C GLU A 24 9.80 -1.65 10.99
N LYS A 25 10.42 -2.67 10.38
CA LYS A 25 11.56 -3.39 10.95
C LYS A 25 12.78 -2.48 11.13
N ALA A 26 13.08 -1.63 10.15
CA ALA A 26 14.19 -0.70 10.21
C ALA A 26 14.03 0.34 11.33
N ILE A 27 12.81 0.88 11.49
CA ILE A 27 12.47 1.82 12.57
C ILE A 27 12.62 1.13 13.94
N ALA A 28 12.11 -0.10 14.08
CA ALA A 28 12.25 -0.87 15.32
C ALA A 28 13.72 -1.16 15.68
N ALA A 29 14.59 -1.34 14.68
CA ALA A 29 16.02 -1.60 14.90
C ALA A 29 16.79 -0.38 15.44
N ILE A 30 16.27 0.83 15.24
CA ILE A 30 16.88 2.09 15.72
C ILE A 30 16.05 2.75 16.84
N ASP A 31 15.13 1.99 17.44
CA ASP A 31 14.24 2.50 18.48
C ASP A 31 15.04 3.09 19.66
N GLY A 32 14.56 4.22 20.18
CA GLY A 32 15.26 5.00 21.21
C GLY A 32 16.44 5.86 20.75
N GLN A 33 16.94 5.71 19.50
CA GLN A 33 18.04 6.54 18.98
C GLN A 33 17.53 7.83 18.31
N HIS A 34 16.40 7.73 17.62
CA HIS A 34 15.77 8.82 16.88
C HIS A 34 14.26 8.81 17.09
N ASP A 35 13.65 9.99 17.11
CA ASP A 35 12.20 10.12 16.96
C ASP A 35 11.87 10.07 15.46
N VAL A 36 11.37 8.93 14.99
CA VAL A 36 11.06 8.72 13.57
C VAL A 36 9.60 9.04 13.30
N GLN A 37 9.35 10.06 12.47
CA GLN A 37 8.03 10.47 12.05
C GLN A 37 7.82 10.10 10.57
N VAL A 38 6.89 9.19 10.31
CA VAL A 38 6.59 8.71 8.96
C VAL A 38 5.35 9.39 8.41
N HIS A 39 5.49 10.05 7.27
CA HIS A 39 4.39 10.68 6.54
C HIS A 39 4.08 9.89 5.28
N TRP A 40 2.82 9.51 5.11
CA TRP A 40 2.36 8.72 3.97
C TRP A 40 1.69 9.63 2.96
N HIS A 41 2.20 9.60 1.72
CA HIS A 41 1.69 10.38 0.59
C HIS A 41 1.04 9.44 -0.43
N PRO A 42 -0.18 9.73 -0.90
CA PRO A 42 -0.87 8.90 -1.86
C PRO A 42 -0.21 8.98 -3.24
N PHE A 43 -0.14 7.84 -3.91
CA PHE A 43 0.29 7.74 -5.30
C PHE A 43 -0.67 6.84 -6.08
N GLN A 44 -0.90 7.13 -7.35
CA GLN A 44 -1.68 6.27 -8.24
C GLN A 44 -0.79 5.70 -9.32
N LEU A 45 -0.56 4.39 -9.29
CA LEU A 45 0.14 3.67 -10.36
C LEU A 45 -0.59 3.75 -11.70
N ASN A 46 -1.91 3.95 -11.67
CA ASN A 46 -2.71 4.19 -12.86
C ASN A 46 -3.83 5.21 -12.62
N PRO A 47 -3.56 6.51 -12.82
CA PRO A 47 -4.56 7.57 -12.63
C PRO A 47 -5.74 7.50 -13.62
N THR A 48 -5.59 6.80 -14.74
CA THR A 48 -6.63 6.67 -15.78
C THR A 48 -7.50 5.42 -15.60
N MET A 49 -7.33 4.65 -14.53
CA MET A 49 -8.18 3.49 -14.24
C MET A 49 -9.64 3.91 -14.03
N PRO A 50 -10.64 3.29 -14.69
CA PRO A 50 -12.05 3.57 -14.41
C PRO A 50 -12.43 3.25 -12.96
N LYS A 51 -13.46 3.93 -12.43
CA LYS A 51 -13.88 3.77 -11.02
C LYS A 51 -14.26 2.33 -10.68
N GLU A 52 -14.91 1.64 -11.61
CA GLU A 52 -15.37 0.25 -11.46
C GLU A 52 -14.22 -0.78 -11.56
N GLY A 53 -13.00 -0.30 -11.85
CA GLY A 53 -11.85 -1.11 -12.22
C GLY A 53 -12.05 -1.85 -13.53
N ILE A 54 -11.03 -2.60 -13.94
CA ILE A 54 -11.11 -3.49 -15.10
C ILE A 54 -10.60 -4.89 -14.74
N SER A 55 -10.83 -5.87 -15.62
CA SER A 55 -10.33 -7.24 -15.45
C SER A 55 -8.83 -7.23 -15.14
N ARG A 56 -8.44 -7.90 -14.06
CA ARG A 56 -7.03 -8.00 -13.67
C ARG A 56 -6.21 -8.67 -14.75
N LYS A 57 -6.72 -9.76 -15.33
CA LYS A 57 -6.05 -10.49 -16.40
C LYS A 57 -5.81 -9.59 -17.61
N GLU A 58 -6.83 -8.87 -18.06
CA GLU A 58 -6.73 -7.94 -19.20
C GLU A 58 -5.72 -6.82 -18.91
N TYR A 59 -5.87 -6.12 -17.78
CA TYR A 59 -4.98 -5.02 -17.39
C TYR A 59 -3.52 -5.46 -17.31
N ARG A 60 -3.27 -6.57 -16.60
CA ARG A 60 -1.92 -7.09 -16.37
C ARG A 60 -1.30 -7.63 -17.66
N THR A 61 -2.09 -8.26 -18.53
CA THR A 61 -1.62 -8.71 -19.85
C THR A 61 -1.18 -7.52 -20.69
N ARG A 62 -2.00 -6.46 -20.77
CA ARG A 62 -1.63 -5.22 -21.47
C ARG A 62 -0.39 -4.55 -20.87
N LYS A 63 -0.28 -4.54 -19.54
CA LYS A 63 0.82 -3.87 -18.82
C LYS A 63 2.15 -4.61 -18.90
N PHE A 64 2.12 -5.95 -18.88
CA PHE A 64 3.32 -6.79 -18.74
C PHE A 64 3.60 -7.68 -19.97
N GLY A 65 2.81 -7.53 -21.04
CA GLY A 65 2.98 -8.23 -22.31
C GLY A 65 2.24 -9.57 -22.40
N SER A 66 2.12 -10.32 -21.31
CA SER A 66 1.36 -11.57 -21.27
C SER A 66 0.79 -11.88 -19.88
N TRP A 67 -0.19 -12.79 -19.84
CA TRP A 67 -0.75 -13.24 -18.57
C TRP A 67 0.23 -14.13 -17.81
N GLU A 68 0.97 -14.97 -18.52
CA GLU A 68 2.00 -15.87 -17.99
C GLU A 68 3.10 -15.05 -17.32
N ARG A 69 3.58 -13.99 -17.98
CA ARG A 69 4.56 -13.08 -17.41
C ARG A 69 4.02 -12.38 -16.16
N SER A 70 2.74 -11.99 -16.17
CA SER A 70 2.10 -11.43 -14.98
C SER A 70 2.09 -12.41 -13.81
N LEU A 71 1.83 -13.70 -14.04
CA LEU A 71 1.84 -14.73 -13.01
C LEU A 71 3.26 -14.97 -12.45
N GLU A 72 4.29 -14.96 -13.28
CA GLU A 72 5.69 -15.03 -12.82
C GLU A 72 6.05 -13.86 -11.89
N LEU A 73 5.61 -12.65 -12.23
CA LEU A 73 5.81 -11.47 -11.39
C LEU A 73 5.07 -11.60 -10.07
N ASP A 74 3.84 -12.12 -10.09
CA ASP A 74 3.07 -12.39 -8.88
C ASP A 74 3.78 -13.43 -7.98
N ALA A 75 4.33 -14.50 -8.55
CA ALA A 75 5.08 -15.53 -7.82
C ALA A 75 6.31 -14.95 -7.12
N LYS A 76 7.06 -14.07 -7.80
CA LYS A 76 8.21 -13.37 -7.18
C LYS A 76 7.79 -12.50 -6.00
N VAL A 77 6.68 -11.77 -6.16
CA VAL A 77 6.13 -10.92 -5.10
C VAL A 77 5.65 -11.75 -3.91
N ILE A 78 5.02 -12.91 -4.15
CA ILE A 78 4.62 -13.85 -3.10
C ILE A 78 5.84 -14.32 -2.32
N ALA A 79 6.86 -14.83 -3.00
CA ALA A 79 8.08 -15.34 -2.34
C ALA A 79 8.76 -14.28 -1.47
N VAL A 80 8.86 -13.03 -1.96
CA VAL A 80 9.41 -11.94 -1.14
C VAL A 80 8.46 -11.54 -0.01
N GLY A 81 7.15 -11.48 -0.27
CA GLY A 81 6.14 -11.21 0.75
C GLY A 81 6.21 -12.17 1.92
N GLU A 82 6.38 -13.48 1.66
CA GLU A 82 6.50 -14.50 2.69
C GLU A 82 7.70 -14.24 3.62
N SER A 83 8.85 -13.82 3.07
CA SER A 83 10.02 -13.43 3.88
C SER A 83 9.77 -12.21 4.78
N GLU A 84 8.75 -11.39 4.45
CA GLU A 84 8.29 -10.26 5.26
C GLU A 84 7.03 -10.56 6.08
N GLY A 85 6.60 -11.82 6.16
CA GLY A 85 5.40 -12.23 6.91
C GLY A 85 4.07 -11.84 6.24
N ILE A 86 4.08 -11.61 4.93
CA ILE A 86 2.90 -11.25 4.13
C ILE A 86 2.44 -12.47 3.32
N ARG A 87 1.16 -12.83 3.46
CA ARG A 87 0.52 -13.86 2.63
C ARG A 87 -0.33 -13.22 1.53
N PHE A 88 0.26 -12.99 0.37
CA PHE A 88 -0.50 -12.50 -0.79
C PHE A 88 -1.41 -13.58 -1.38
N ASN A 89 -2.59 -13.18 -1.83
CA ASN A 89 -3.51 -14.06 -2.56
C ASN A 89 -4.03 -13.36 -3.83
N PHE A 90 -3.18 -13.30 -4.85
CA PHE A 90 -3.52 -12.68 -6.13
C PHE A 90 -4.56 -13.47 -6.93
N TYR A 91 -4.77 -14.75 -6.62
CA TYR A 91 -5.77 -15.59 -7.30
C TYR A 91 -7.21 -15.09 -7.04
N ARG A 92 -7.47 -14.52 -5.86
CA ARG A 92 -8.77 -13.94 -5.51
C ARG A 92 -9.00 -12.55 -6.12
N ALA A 93 -7.98 -11.94 -6.74
CA ALA A 93 -8.09 -10.61 -7.31
C ALA A 93 -8.58 -10.68 -8.76
N GLU A 94 -9.88 -10.60 -8.96
CA GLU A 94 -10.49 -10.65 -10.30
C GLU A 94 -10.36 -9.33 -11.07
N LYS A 95 -10.31 -8.21 -10.35
CA LYS A 95 -10.22 -6.85 -10.91
C LYS A 95 -8.97 -6.10 -10.43
N THR A 96 -8.53 -5.15 -11.25
CA THR A 96 -7.62 -4.07 -10.85
C THR A 96 -8.48 -2.83 -10.58
N PRO A 97 -8.71 -2.45 -9.30
CA PRO A 97 -9.52 -1.27 -8.97
C PRO A 97 -8.77 0.04 -9.24
N ASN A 98 -9.52 1.14 -9.32
CA ASN A 98 -8.98 2.49 -9.15
C ASN A 98 -8.77 2.77 -7.65
N THR A 99 -7.67 3.41 -7.28
CA THR A 99 -7.27 3.60 -5.87
C THR A 99 -7.59 4.99 -5.31
N VAL A 100 -8.25 5.89 -6.06
CA VAL A 100 -8.64 7.24 -5.60
C VAL A 100 -9.45 7.17 -4.30
N ASP A 101 -10.49 6.35 -4.27
CA ASP A 101 -11.40 6.29 -3.13
C ASP A 101 -10.74 5.59 -1.92
N ASP A 102 -9.85 4.62 -2.17
CA ASP A 102 -9.01 4.02 -1.12
C ASP A 102 -8.09 5.07 -0.46
N HIS A 103 -7.43 5.90 -1.28
CA HIS A 103 -6.57 6.99 -0.79
C HIS A 103 -7.36 8.04 -0.01
N ARG A 104 -8.57 8.38 -0.47
CA ARG A 104 -9.47 9.28 0.27
C ARG A 104 -9.87 8.71 1.62
N LEU A 105 -10.18 7.40 1.67
CA LEU A 105 -10.53 6.73 2.92
C LEU A 105 -9.36 6.72 3.91
N ILE A 106 -8.14 6.43 3.43
CA ILE A 106 -6.92 6.47 4.27
C ILE A 106 -6.67 7.89 4.79
N TRP A 107 -6.81 8.89 3.92
CA TRP A 107 -6.66 10.29 4.32
C TRP A 107 -7.68 10.67 5.42
N LEU A 108 -8.96 10.31 5.22
CA LEU A 108 -10.02 10.56 6.20
C LEU A 108 -9.76 9.84 7.52
N ALA A 109 -9.31 8.58 7.48
CA ALA A 109 -8.94 7.82 8.67
C ALA A 109 -7.80 8.50 9.44
N GLY A 110 -6.80 9.04 8.73
CA GLY A 110 -5.72 9.82 9.32
C GLY A 110 -6.21 11.08 10.05
N GLN A 111 -7.20 11.79 9.51
CA GLN A 111 -7.82 12.93 10.18
C GLN A 111 -8.51 12.49 11.49
N ASN A 112 -9.22 11.36 11.48
CA ASN A 112 -9.95 10.86 12.63
C ASN A 112 -9.04 10.31 13.74
N VAL A 113 -7.89 9.72 13.41
CA VAL A 113 -6.91 9.28 14.43
C VAL A 113 -6.34 10.49 15.20
N LEU A 114 -6.16 11.64 14.53
CA LEU A 114 -5.79 12.89 15.19
C LEU A 114 -6.93 13.47 16.05
N ILE A 115 -8.19 13.20 15.72
CA ILE A 115 -9.36 13.57 16.56
C ILE A 115 -9.38 12.70 17.82
N TRP A 116 -9.27 11.37 17.70
CA TRP A 116 -9.24 10.46 18.86
C TRP A 116 -8.03 10.68 19.79
N ARG A 117 -6.85 11.03 19.25
CA ARG A 117 -5.69 11.40 20.08
C ARG A 117 -5.84 12.75 20.80
N ARG A 118 -6.71 13.65 20.33
CA ARG A 118 -6.99 14.95 20.96
C ARG A 118 -8.08 14.91 22.03
N GLY A 119 -8.62 13.73 22.34
CA GLY A 119 -9.62 13.58 23.41
C GLY A 119 -11.00 14.16 23.07
N GLU A 120 -11.24 14.54 21.82
CA GLU A 120 -12.55 14.98 21.36
C GLU A 120 -13.37 13.75 20.98
N SER A 121 -14.26 13.33 21.88
CA SER A 121 -15.26 12.30 21.59
C SER A 121 -16.20 12.81 20.50
N SER A 122 -16.13 12.22 19.30
CA SER A 122 -17.13 12.48 18.26
C SER A 122 -18.51 12.00 18.72
N PRO A 123 -19.59 12.80 18.54
CA PRO A 123 -20.94 12.41 18.89
C PRO A 123 -21.59 11.71 17.68
N CYS A 124 -21.28 10.42 17.49
CA CYS A 124 -22.06 9.49 16.68
C CYS A 124 -21.92 8.08 17.25
#